data_AF-A0A8H7QCQ2-F1
#
_entry.id   AF-A0A8H7QCQ2-F1
#
_cell.length_a   1.000
_cell.length_b   1.000
_cell.length_c   1.000
_cell.angle_alpha   90.00
_cell.angle_beta   90.00
_cell.angle_gamma   90.00
#
_symmetry.space_group_name_H-M   'P 1'
#
loop_
_entity.id
_entity.type
_entity.pdbx_description
1 polymer ?
#
loop_
_entity_poly.entity_id
_entity_poly.type
_entity_poly.pdbx_seq_one_letter_code
_entity_poly.pdbx_strand_id
1 'polypeptide(L)'
;MANVKWFYIKHLSTNKSIASCSCQDIDNEMPFMRSQVIVTKPMYTDNELWCWDDQQLRNKSTGLVLDIRKGRLRFMEDTEICLYYKKPIEDSQNQLWAVG
;
A
#
# COMPACT_ATOMS: atom_id res chain seq x y z
N MET A 1 -11.36 22.13 -3.32
CA MET A 1 -10.66 20.83 -3.26
C MET A 1 -10.17 20.63 -1.84
N ALA A 2 -10.57 19.55 -1.17
CA ALA A 2 -10.11 19.29 0.19
C ALA A 2 -8.58 19.20 0.24
N ASN A 3 -7.96 19.76 1.27
CA ASN A 3 -6.52 19.78 1.44
C ASN A 3 -6.05 18.38 1.87
N VAL A 4 -5.66 17.54 0.89
CA VAL A 4 -5.16 16.19 1.14
C VAL A 4 -3.77 16.29 1.76
N LYS A 5 -3.62 15.82 3.00
CA LYS A 5 -2.34 15.75 3.70
C LYS A 5 -1.59 14.50 3.29
N TRP A 6 -0.56 14.67 2.47
CA TRP A 6 0.35 13.60 2.07
C TRP A 6 1.49 13.45 3.07
N PHE A 7 1.90 12.20 3.32
CA PHE A 7 2.99 11.87 4.23
C PHE A 7 3.77 10.64 3.75
N TYR A 8 5.00 10.52 4.26
CA TYR A 8 5.84 9.34 4.10
C TYR A 8 5.67 8.41 5.29
N ILE A 9 5.66 7.10 5.04
CA ILE A 9 5.70 6.09 6.10
C ILE A 9 7.14 5.59 6.18
N LYS A 10 7.75 5.73 7.36
CA LYS A 10 9.17 5.44 7.58
C LYS A 10 9.34 4.35 8.63
N HIS A 11 10.17 3.36 8.31
CA HIS A 11 10.60 2.35 9.26
C HIS A 11 11.62 2.95 10.24
N LEU A 12 11.31 2.94 11.54
CA LEU A 12 12.05 3.71 12.55
C LEU A 12 13.50 3.28 12.73
N SER A 13 13.81 1.97 12.66
CA SER A 13 15.17 1.47 12.90
C SER A 13 16.08 1.52 11.67
N THR A 14 15.53 1.39 10.47
CA THR A 14 16.31 1.28 9.23
C THR A 14 16.28 2.55 8.38
N ASN A 15 15.44 3.52 8.76
CA ASN A 15 15.16 4.72 7.97
C ASN A 15 14.64 4.48 6.54
N LYS A 16 14.21 3.25 6.22
CA LYS A 16 13.61 2.90 4.93
C LYS A 16 12.19 3.46 4.83
N SER A 17 11.73 3.76 3.61
CA SER A 17 10.36 4.20 3.33
C SER A 17 9.50 3.07 2.77
N ILE A 18 8.19 3.17 2.99
CA ILE A 18 7.19 2.29 2.38
C ILE A 18 6.75 2.91 1.05
N ALA A 19 6.89 2.15 -0.04
CA ALA A 19 6.59 2.61 -1.39
C ALA A 19 5.69 1.64 -2.14
N SER A 20 4.92 2.16 -3.10
CA SER A 20 4.30 1.35 -4.15
C SER A 20 5.35 0.92 -5.17
N CYS A 21 5.35 -0.35 -5.55
CA CYS A 21 6.12 -0.86 -6.66
C CYS A 21 5.17 -1.36 -7.75
N SER A 22 5.28 -0.79 -8.94
CA SER A 22 4.76 -1.40 -10.16
C SER A 22 5.86 -2.30 -10.71
N CYS A 23 5.88 -3.58 -10.32
CA CYS A 23 6.68 -4.56 -11.06
C CYS A 23 6.03 -4.73 -12.44
N GLN A 24 6.57 -4.02 -13.43
CA GLN A 24 6.49 -4.46 -14.82
C GLN A 24 7.63 -5.45 -14.99
N ASP A 25 7.40 -6.72 -14.69
CA ASP A 25 8.37 -7.74 -15.09
C ASP A 25 8.37 -7.79 -16.62
N ILE A 26 9.53 -7.55 -17.21
CA ILE A 26 9.78 -7.46 -18.66
C ILE A 26 9.86 -8.86 -19.29
N ASP A 27 9.39 -9.91 -18.60
CA ASP A 27 9.38 -11.26 -19.14
C ASP A 27 7.95 -11.79 -19.28
N ASN A 28 7.63 -12.14 -20.53
CA ASN A 28 6.34 -12.52 -21.09
C ASN A 28 5.77 -13.83 -20.50
N GLU A 29 5.45 -13.86 -19.21
CA GLU A 29 4.58 -14.89 -18.63
C GLU A 29 3.60 -14.25 -17.64
N MET A 30 2.40 -13.97 -18.14
CA MET A 30 1.19 -13.59 -17.40
C MET A 30 1.38 -12.53 -16.30
N PRO A 31 1.05 -11.25 -16.59
CA PRO A 31 1.12 -10.21 -15.58
C PRO A 31 -0.02 -10.47 -14.59
N PHE A 32 0.28 -11.16 -13.49
CA PHE A 32 -0.39 -10.86 -12.24
C PHE A 32 0.07 -9.45 -11.86
N MET A 33 -0.45 -8.44 -12.57
CA MET A 33 -0.29 -7.01 -12.29
C MET A 33 -0.79 -6.78 -10.86
N ARG A 34 0.07 -6.99 -9.89
CA ARG A 34 -0.21 -6.78 -8.49
C ARG A 34 0.74 -5.71 -8.06
N SER A 35 0.19 -4.53 -7.85
CA SER A 35 0.95 -3.43 -7.29
C SER A 35 1.39 -3.85 -5.88
N GLN A 36 2.70 -4.01 -5.70
CA GLN A 36 3.30 -4.47 -4.46
C GLN A 36 3.61 -3.29 -3.55
N VAL A 37 3.70 -3.58 -2.25
CA VAL A 37 4.21 -2.63 -1.26
C VAL A 37 5.60 -3.09 -0.88
N ILE A 38 6.58 -2.20 -1.03
CA ILE A 38 7.99 -2.50 -0.76
C ILE A 38 8.55 -1.59 0.33
N VAL A 39 9.57 -2.09 1.02
CA VAL A 39 10.37 -1.32 1.98
C VAL A 39 11.71 -0.98 1.33
N THR A 40 11.90 0.26 0.92
CA THR A 40 13.03 0.69 0.10
C THR A 40 13.78 1.88 0.72
N LYS A 41 14.94 2.23 0.15
CA LYS A 41 15.62 3.49 0.52
C LYS A 41 14.72 4.67 0.11
N PRO A 42 14.57 5.71 0.95
CA PRO A 42 13.76 6.87 0.61
C PRO A 42 14.29 7.54 -0.65
N MET A 43 13.45 7.62 -1.69
CA MET A 43 13.73 8.38 -2.92
C MET A 43 12.88 9.66 -2.96
N TYR A 44 11.95 9.83 -2.02
CA TYR A 44 11.05 10.99 -1.91
C TYR A 44 10.19 11.22 -3.17
N THR A 45 9.78 10.13 -3.81
CA THR A 45 8.92 10.15 -5.01
C THR A 45 7.44 10.01 -4.67
N ASP A 46 6.55 10.24 -5.63
CA ASP A 46 5.10 10.10 -5.45
C ASP A 46 4.68 8.65 -5.12
N ASN A 47 5.48 7.65 -5.46
CA ASN A 47 5.26 6.25 -5.08
C ASN A 47 5.38 6.02 -3.56
N GLU A 48 6.03 6.93 -2.83
CA GLU A 48 6.24 6.86 -1.38
C GLU A 48 5.27 7.74 -0.59
N LEU A 49 4.39 8.48 -1.28
CA LEU A 49 3.43 9.37 -0.66
C LEU A 49 2.11 8.66 -0.41
N TRP A 50 1.67 8.74 0.84
CA TRP A 50 0.43 8.15 1.32
C TRP A 50 -0.45 9.24 1.91
N CYS A 51 -1.76 9.02 1.87
CA CYS A 51 -2.72 9.85 2.57
C CYS A 51 -3.80 8.99 3.21
N TRP A 52 -4.39 9.52 4.28
CA TRP A 52 -5.65 8.99 4.79
C TRP A 52 -6.78 9.42 3.86
N ASP A 53 -7.53 8.43 3.39
CA ASP A 53 -8.77 8.58 2.66
C ASP A 53 -9.83 7.80 3.46
N ASP A 54 -10.47 8.52 4.39
CA ASP A 54 -11.21 7.94 5.53
C ASP A 54 -10.29 7.08 6.42
N GLN A 55 -10.63 5.81 6.61
CA GLN A 55 -9.84 4.82 7.35
C GLN A 55 -8.94 3.98 6.44
N GLN A 56 -8.78 4.36 5.17
CA GLN A 56 -7.96 3.64 4.21
C GLN A 56 -6.71 4.46 3.86
N LEU A 57 -5.60 3.79 3.62
CA LEU A 57 -4.34 4.42 3.23
C LEU A 57 -4.18 4.39 1.73
N ARG A 58 -4.30 5.55 1.06
CA ARG A 58 -4.21 5.66 -0.39
C ARG A 58 -2.84 6.16 -0.83
N ASN A 59 -2.26 5.50 -1.82
CA ASN A 59 -1.00 5.90 -2.44
C ASN A 59 -1.23 7.01 -3.50
N LYS A 60 -0.32 7.99 -3.58
CA LYS A 60 -0.44 9.11 -4.52
C LYS A 60 -0.27 8.71 -5.98
N SER A 61 0.73 7.88 -6.26
CA SER A 61 1.10 7.51 -7.63
C SER A 61 0.09 6.56 -8.27
N THR A 62 -0.37 5.55 -7.52
CA THR A 62 -1.27 4.52 -8.06
C THR A 62 -2.75 4.81 -7.83
N GLY A 63 -3.09 5.65 -6.84
CA GLY A 63 -4.47 5.84 -6.39
C GLY A 63 -5.08 4.62 -5.68
N LEU A 64 -4.34 3.53 -5.54
CA LEU A 64 -4.76 2.30 -4.85
C LEU A 64 -4.58 2.44 -3.33
N VAL A 65 -5.25 1.57 -2.59
CA VAL A 65 -5.21 1.54 -1.12
C VAL A 65 -4.43 0.34 -0.59
N LEU A 66 -3.86 0.51 0.60
CA LEU A 66 -3.16 -0.54 1.34
C LEU A 66 -4.16 -1.64 1.77
N ASP A 67 -3.87 -2.89 1.41
CA ASP A 67 -4.76 -4.04 1.57
C ASP A 67 -4.01 -5.24 2.17
N ILE A 68 -4.63 -5.91 3.14
CA ILE A 68 -4.16 -7.20 3.65
C ILE A 68 -4.64 -8.29 2.69
N ARG A 69 -3.68 -8.93 2.00
CA ARG A 69 -3.98 -9.90 0.94
C ARG A 69 -4.78 -11.09 1.48
N LYS A 70 -5.79 -11.52 0.72
CA LYS A 70 -6.77 -12.56 1.08
C LYS A 70 -7.62 -12.23 2.32
N GLY A 71 -7.54 -11.01 2.83
CA GLY A 71 -8.47 -10.46 3.81
C GLY A 71 -8.37 -11.00 5.23
N ARG A 72 -7.40 -11.86 5.54
CA ARG A 72 -7.24 -12.45 6.88
C ARG A 72 -5.77 -12.58 7.24
N LEU A 73 -5.44 -12.23 8.49
CA LEU A 73 -4.18 -12.59 9.10
C LEU A 73 -4.11 -14.11 9.21
N ARG A 74 -3.07 -14.69 8.63
CA ARG A 74 -2.84 -16.13 8.66
C ARG A 74 -1.89 -16.47 9.80
N PHE A 75 -2.20 -17.53 10.54
CA PHE A 75 -1.37 -18.01 11.64
C PHE A 75 -0.17 -18.83 11.18
N MET A 76 -0.25 -19.45 10.00
CA MET A 76 0.77 -20.40 9.52
C MET A 76 1.68 -19.84 8.42
N GLU A 77 1.37 -18.65 7.89
CA GLU A 77 2.12 -18.02 6.80
C GLU A 77 2.12 -16.50 7.00
N ASP A 78 3.20 -15.86 6.52
CA ASP A 78 3.23 -14.41 6.43
C ASP A 78 2.03 -13.90 5.63
N THR A 79 1.43 -12.84 6.16
CA THR A 79 0.33 -12.16 5.49
C THR A 79 0.90 -11.00 4.70
N GLU A 80 0.78 -11.08 3.39
CA GLU A 80 1.29 -10.06 2.48
C GLU A 80 0.41 -8.80 2.54
N ILE A 81 1.04 -7.64 2.56
CA ILE A 81 0.40 -6.35 2.35
C ILE A 81 0.61 -5.97 0.88
N CYS A 82 -0.47 -5.62 0.19
CA CYS A 82 -0.44 -5.22 -1.21
C CYS A 82 -1.22 -3.92 -1.44
N LEU A 83 -1.25 -3.47 -2.70
CA LEU A 83 -2.11 -2.38 -3.13
C LEU A 83 -3.31 -2.94 -3.90
N TYR A 84 -4.50 -2.42 -3.62
CA TYR A 84 -5.73 -2.85 -4.27
C TYR A 84 -6.71 -1.69 -4.46
N TYR A 85 -7.74 -1.90 -5.27
CA TYR A 85 -8.81 -0.92 -5.44
C TYR A 85 -9.55 -0.69 -4.11
N LYS A 86 -9.91 0.57 -3.84
CA LYS A 86 -10.72 0.97 -2.69
C LYS A 86 -12.06 0.23 -2.73
N LYS A 87 -12.32 -0.59 -1.71
CA LYS A 87 -13.60 -1.30 -1.54
C LYS A 87 -14.58 -0.41 -0.75
N PRO A 88 -15.90 -0.61 -0.93
CA PRO A 88 -16.91 -0.05 -0.03
C PRO A 88 -16.65 -0.47 1.42
N ILE A 89 -16.96 0.39 2.39
CA ILE A 89 -16.65 0.19 3.82
C ILE A 89 -17.14 -1.16 4.34
N GLU A 90 -18.30 -1.62 3.87
CA GLU A 90 -18.93 -2.90 4.25
C GLU A 90 -18.05 -4.12 3.93
N ASP A 91 -17.26 -4.05 2.85
CA ASP A 91 -16.38 -5.11 2.37
C ASP A 91 -14.89 -4.81 2.57
N SER A 92 -14.56 -3.63 3.11
CA SER A 92 -13.19 -3.12 3.15
C SER A 92 -12.46 -3.42 4.46
N GLN A 93 -12.91 -4.39 5.26
CA GLN A 93 -12.30 -4.69 6.58
C GLN A 93 -10.77 -4.88 6.50
N ASN A 94 -10.29 -5.45 5.40
CA ASN A 94 -8.87 -5.68 5.15
C ASN A 94 -8.11 -4.48 4.56
N GLN A 95 -8.77 -3.33 4.44
CA GLN A 95 -8.24 -2.05 3.98
C GLN A 95 -8.40 -0.96 5.05
N LEU A 96 -9.01 -1.27 6.21
CA LEU A 96 -9.15 -0.34 7.32
C LEU A 96 -7.89 -0.37 8.19
N TRP A 97 -7.31 0.80 8.41
CA TRP A 97 -6.10 0.98 9.20
C TRP A 97 -6.32 2.05 10.25
N ALA A 98 -5.65 1.90 11.39
CA ALA A 98 -5.60 2.89 12.46
C ALA A 98 -4.18 3.02 12.97
N VAL A 99 -3.81 4.20 13.44
CA VAL A 99 -2.55 4.43 14.16
C VAL A 99 -2.86 4.34 15.65
N GLY A 100 -2.08 3.54 16.38
CA GLY A 100 -2.13 3.42 17.84
C GLY A 100 -0.99 4.14 18.53
#